data_AF-A0A2P1UBV8-F1
#
_entry.id   AF-A0A2P1UBV8-F1
#
_cell.length_a   1.000
_cell.length_b   1.000
_cell.length_c   1.000
_cell.angle_alpha   90.00
_cell.angle_beta   90.00
_cell.angle_gamma   90.00
#
_symmetry.space_group_name_H-M   'P 1'
#
loop_
_entity.id
_entity.type
_entity.pdbx_description
1 polymer ?
#
loop_
_entity_poly.entity_id
_entity_poly.type
_entity_poly.pdbx_seq_one_letter_code
_entity_poly.pdbx_strand_id
1 'polypeptide(L)'
;MTFSQRKNIQPTEVPVQIDSMDRGLRNGLWSAISLAFLEPVSFYYTNNCSHAIVLRRLWHNYFKMPLDECPTSWPKLVAFIRERFFQFKWYEVYDFIECLIYSFDEKDENIVRGMTEFMNSVMERDNCGYRIVDGKVADLIDEHTIDSIENAANQNRFAGAATHITTSVRFLYDREDPDYRNSIKESISAVESACRDFTGDPKATLGKSIKKIEEIGYLHPVLKEALSKLYGYTSDESGIRHALIDHSAATKDVAVFMLSVCSAYINYLIAKSASRR
;
A
#
# COMPACT_ATOMS: atom_id res chain seq x y z
N MET A 1 -10.00 4.97 -14.69
CA MET A 1 -11.24 4.45 -15.31
C MET A 1 -11.14 4.31 -16.83
N THR A 2 -11.47 3.14 -17.36
CA THR A 2 -11.64 2.92 -18.81
C THR A 2 -12.93 3.57 -19.32
N PHE A 3 -13.05 3.75 -20.64
CA PHE A 3 -14.27 4.31 -21.25
C PHE A 3 -15.52 3.48 -20.91
N SER A 4 -15.42 2.15 -20.91
CA SER A 4 -16.52 1.23 -20.59
C SER A 4 -16.97 1.32 -19.14
N GLN A 5 -16.03 1.49 -18.21
CA GLN A 5 -16.30 1.75 -16.79
C GLN A 5 -17.01 3.10 -16.60
N ARG A 6 -16.54 4.17 -17.26
CA ARG A 6 -17.23 5.49 -17.25
C ARG A 6 -18.64 5.47 -17.85
N LYS A 7 -18.99 4.43 -18.60
CA LYS A 7 -20.31 4.23 -19.20
C LYS A 7 -21.16 3.19 -18.48
N ASN A 8 -20.71 2.68 -17.32
CA ASN A 8 -21.36 1.63 -16.55
C ASN A 8 -21.62 0.34 -17.35
N ILE A 9 -20.77 0.04 -18.35
CA ILE A 9 -20.86 -1.15 -19.21
C ILE A 9 -20.13 -2.36 -18.59
N GLN A 10 -19.10 -2.09 -17.79
CA GLN A 10 -18.33 -3.09 -17.05
C GLN A 10 -18.35 -2.72 -15.57
N PRO A 11 -18.31 -3.70 -14.64
CA PRO A 11 -18.22 -3.45 -13.22
C PRO A 11 -17.06 -2.50 -12.91
N THR A 12 -17.37 -1.53 -12.07
CA THR A 12 -16.52 -0.37 -11.82
C THR A 12 -15.62 -0.60 -10.59
N GLU A 13 -16.04 -1.50 -9.69
CA GLU A 13 -15.26 -2.05 -8.59
C GLU A 13 -14.34 -3.19 -9.05
N VAL A 14 -13.07 -3.12 -8.69
CA VAL A 14 -12.22 -4.30 -8.61
C VAL A 14 -11.89 -4.45 -7.10
N PRO A 15 -11.56 -5.57 -6.46
CA PRO A 15 -11.19 -5.58 -5.01
C PRO A 15 -9.67 -5.50 -4.76
N VAL A 16 -9.19 -4.73 -3.76
CA VAL A 16 -7.73 -4.56 -3.48
C VAL A 16 -7.05 -5.92 -3.56
N GLN A 17 -5.99 -6.01 -4.36
CA GLN A 17 -5.38 -7.28 -4.72
C GLN A 17 -4.32 -7.66 -3.68
N ILE A 18 -4.77 -8.24 -2.56
CA ILE A 18 -3.94 -8.77 -1.46
C ILE A 18 -3.82 -10.29 -1.65
N ASP A 19 -4.91 -11.03 -1.45
CA ASP A 19 -4.92 -12.51 -1.63
C ASP A 19 -5.27 -12.98 -3.03
N SER A 20 -5.10 -12.11 -4.04
CA SER A 20 -5.44 -12.41 -5.42
C SER A 20 -4.62 -11.58 -6.40
N MET A 21 -4.57 -12.03 -7.65
CA MET A 21 -3.96 -11.29 -8.75
C MET A 21 -4.78 -11.51 -10.01
N ASP A 22 -5.42 -10.44 -10.47
CA ASP A 22 -6.13 -10.37 -11.72
C ASP A 22 -5.16 -10.41 -12.90
N ARG A 23 -5.75 -10.56 -14.08
CA ARG A 23 -4.99 -10.66 -15.32
C ARG A 23 -4.29 -9.35 -15.67
N GLY A 24 -4.85 -8.19 -15.30
CA GLY A 24 -4.28 -6.88 -15.59
C GLY A 24 -2.95 -6.66 -14.88
N LEU A 25 -2.95 -6.90 -13.56
CA LEU A 25 -1.77 -6.83 -12.71
C LEU A 25 -0.70 -7.80 -13.18
N ARG A 26 -1.07 -9.08 -13.39
CA ARG A 26 -0.13 -10.10 -13.87
C ARG A 26 0.50 -9.73 -15.21
N ASN A 27 -0.30 -9.27 -16.16
CA ASN A 27 0.19 -8.85 -17.47
C ASN A 27 1.14 -7.65 -17.33
N GLY A 28 0.79 -6.66 -16.49
CA GLY A 28 1.62 -5.48 -16.28
C GLY A 28 2.97 -5.81 -15.65
N LEU A 29 3.00 -6.70 -14.66
CA LEU A 29 4.24 -7.17 -14.04
C LEU A 29 5.13 -7.90 -15.05
N TRP A 30 4.54 -8.78 -15.88
CA TRP A 30 5.29 -9.43 -16.96
C TRP A 30 5.82 -8.43 -17.99
N SER A 31 5.03 -7.41 -18.36
CA SER A 31 5.46 -6.36 -19.28
C SER A 31 6.64 -5.55 -18.72
N ALA A 32 6.64 -5.27 -17.41
CA ALA A 32 7.78 -4.61 -16.76
C ALA A 32 9.07 -5.44 -16.89
N ILE A 33 9.01 -6.75 -16.62
CA ILE A 33 10.14 -7.68 -16.82
C ILE A 33 10.57 -7.69 -18.29
N SER A 34 9.61 -7.77 -19.20
CA SER A 34 9.88 -7.89 -20.63
C SER A 34 10.60 -6.66 -21.17
N LEU A 35 10.08 -5.47 -20.89
CA LEU A 35 10.60 -4.21 -21.40
C LEU A 35 11.93 -3.84 -20.74
N ALA A 36 12.06 -4.02 -19.43
CA ALA A 36 13.25 -3.60 -18.70
C ALA A 36 14.44 -4.56 -18.88
N PHE A 37 14.18 -5.86 -19.07
CA PHE A 37 15.21 -6.89 -19.03
C PHE A 37 15.28 -7.78 -20.27
N LEU A 38 14.15 -8.25 -20.81
CA LEU A 38 14.17 -9.26 -21.88
C LEU A 38 14.32 -8.68 -23.31
N GLU A 39 13.62 -7.58 -23.60
CA GLU A 39 13.60 -6.95 -24.92
C GLU A 39 14.94 -6.31 -25.32
N PRO A 40 15.64 -5.56 -24.44
CA PRO A 40 16.95 -5.00 -24.77
C PRO A 40 17.99 -6.04 -25.20
N VAL A 41 17.84 -7.32 -24.80
CA VAL A 41 18.71 -8.41 -25.27
C VAL A 41 18.29 -8.90 -26.66
N SER A 42 16.99 -8.97 -26.93
CA SER A 42 16.43 -9.50 -28.18
C SER A 42 16.73 -8.63 -29.41
N PHE A 43 16.77 -7.30 -29.24
CA PHE A 43 16.98 -6.36 -30.35
C PHE A 43 18.44 -6.27 -30.81
N TYR A 44 19.39 -6.53 -29.92
CA TYR A 44 20.80 -6.29 -30.21
C TYR A 44 21.59 -7.56 -30.59
N TYR A 45 20.99 -8.77 -30.52
CA TYR A 45 21.71 -10.05 -30.68
C TYR A 45 23.06 -10.07 -29.94
N THR A 46 23.19 -9.28 -28.87
CA THR A 46 24.42 -9.19 -28.12
C THR A 46 24.45 -10.41 -27.20
N ASN A 47 25.54 -11.17 -27.30
CA ASN A 47 25.91 -12.24 -26.36
C ASN A 47 26.18 -11.62 -24.99
N ASN A 48 25.17 -11.00 -24.37
CA ASN A 48 25.33 -10.31 -23.11
C ASN A 48 25.29 -11.36 -22.00
N CYS A 49 26.45 -11.96 -21.71
CA CYS A 49 26.63 -13.03 -20.74
C CYS A 49 25.99 -12.72 -19.38
N SER A 50 25.86 -11.43 -19.00
CA SER A 50 25.18 -11.00 -17.77
C SER A 50 23.73 -11.43 -17.70
N HIS A 51 22.93 -11.25 -18.76
CA HIS A 51 21.50 -11.56 -18.73
C HIS A 51 21.25 -13.08 -18.72
N ALA A 52 22.10 -13.84 -19.42
CA ALA A 52 22.07 -15.30 -19.36
C ALA A 52 22.43 -15.82 -17.96
N ILE A 53 23.37 -15.17 -17.26
CA ILE A 53 23.71 -15.51 -15.87
C ILE A 53 22.52 -15.26 -14.94
N VAL A 54 21.83 -14.11 -15.07
CA VAL A 54 20.62 -13.80 -14.29
C VAL A 54 19.55 -14.89 -14.49
N LEU A 55 19.24 -15.25 -15.73
CA LEU A 55 18.24 -16.29 -15.98
C LEU A 55 18.67 -17.69 -15.53
N ARG A 56 19.97 -18.02 -15.56
CA ARG A 56 20.50 -19.28 -15.01
C ARG A 56 20.47 -19.31 -13.48
N ARG A 57 20.71 -18.17 -12.81
CA ARG A 57 20.52 -18.03 -11.36
C ARG A 57 19.06 -18.21 -11.00
N LEU A 58 18.14 -17.61 -11.75
CA LEU A 58 16.70 -17.78 -11.59
C LEU A 58 16.27 -19.24 -11.82
N TRP A 59 16.79 -19.90 -12.88
CA TRP A 59 16.59 -21.33 -13.14
C TRP A 59 16.97 -22.20 -11.94
N HIS A 60 18.14 -21.94 -11.35
CA HIS A 60 18.63 -22.71 -10.21
C HIS A 60 17.89 -22.38 -8.90
N ASN A 61 17.73 -21.09 -8.59
CA ASN A 61 17.27 -20.63 -7.28
C ASN A 61 15.75 -20.71 -7.13
N TYR A 62 15.00 -20.29 -8.15
CA TYR A 62 13.53 -20.26 -8.11
C TYR A 62 12.94 -21.60 -8.57
N PHE A 63 13.29 -22.04 -9.79
CA PHE A 63 12.72 -23.26 -10.35
C PHE A 63 13.31 -24.55 -9.77
N LYS A 64 14.50 -24.46 -9.13
CA LYS A 64 15.20 -25.60 -8.51
C LYS A 64 15.41 -26.77 -9.47
N MET A 65 15.65 -26.45 -10.75
CA MET A 65 15.86 -27.42 -11.81
C MET A 65 17.36 -27.63 -12.11
N PRO A 66 17.76 -28.82 -12.60
CA PRO A 66 19.14 -29.09 -13.00
C PRO A 66 19.64 -28.12 -14.07
N LEU A 67 20.88 -27.62 -13.94
CA LEU A 67 21.43 -26.61 -14.85
C LEU A 67 21.72 -27.14 -16.26
N ASP A 68 21.90 -28.45 -16.41
CA ASP A 68 22.07 -29.16 -17.68
C ASP A 68 20.76 -29.29 -18.47
N GLU A 69 19.61 -29.17 -17.81
CA GLU A 69 18.30 -29.07 -18.47
C GLU A 69 17.95 -27.63 -18.89
N CYS A 70 18.71 -26.62 -18.44
CA CYS A 70 18.45 -25.22 -18.76
C CYS A 70 18.62 -24.98 -20.27
N PRO A 71 17.60 -24.48 -20.99
CA PRO A 71 17.71 -24.19 -22.41
C PRO A 71 18.86 -23.21 -22.70
N THR A 72 19.74 -23.60 -23.61
CA THR A 72 20.86 -22.74 -24.07
C THR A 72 20.40 -21.65 -25.04
N SER A 73 19.27 -21.87 -25.71
CA SER A 73 18.65 -20.90 -26.61
C SER A 73 17.85 -19.88 -25.81
N TRP A 74 18.23 -18.60 -25.92
CA TRP A 74 17.55 -17.49 -25.24
C TRP A 74 16.03 -17.47 -25.50
N PRO A 75 15.53 -17.54 -26.75
CA PRO A 75 14.09 -17.61 -27.01
C PRO A 75 13.39 -18.79 -26.31
N LYS A 76 14.03 -19.97 -26.24
CA LYS A 76 13.44 -21.14 -25.57
C LYS A 76 13.38 -20.95 -24.05
N LEU A 77 14.43 -20.40 -23.45
CA LEU A 77 14.49 -20.10 -22.02
C LEU A 77 13.44 -19.06 -21.62
N VAL A 78 13.34 -17.97 -22.39
CA VAL A 78 12.33 -16.92 -22.17
C VAL A 78 10.92 -17.46 -22.35
N ALA A 79 10.67 -18.28 -23.38
CA ALA A 79 9.36 -18.90 -23.59
C ALA A 79 8.97 -19.81 -22.41
N PHE A 80 9.90 -20.61 -21.90
CA PHE A 80 9.68 -21.45 -20.72
C PHE A 80 9.31 -20.60 -19.50
N ILE A 81 10.10 -19.56 -19.19
CA ILE A 81 9.86 -18.69 -18.03
C ILE A 81 8.50 -18.00 -18.15
N ARG A 82 8.17 -17.50 -19.34
CA ARG A 82 6.87 -16.89 -19.61
C ARG A 82 5.73 -17.86 -19.36
N GLU A 83 5.82 -19.07 -19.91
CA GLU A 83 4.78 -20.08 -19.74
C GLU A 83 4.53 -20.38 -18.25
N ARG A 84 5.61 -20.57 -17.48
CA ARG A 84 5.52 -20.79 -16.03
C ARG A 84 4.94 -19.59 -15.29
N PHE A 85 5.40 -18.38 -15.61
CA PHE A 85 4.95 -17.14 -14.97
C PHE A 85 3.42 -16.97 -15.03
N PHE A 86 2.79 -17.33 -16.16
CA PHE A 86 1.34 -17.23 -16.31
C PHE A 86 0.56 -18.39 -15.68
N GLN A 87 1.24 -19.47 -15.26
CA GLN A 87 0.65 -20.60 -14.54
C GLN A 87 0.78 -20.48 -13.02
N PHE A 88 1.65 -19.60 -12.52
CA PHE A 88 1.84 -19.37 -11.09
C PHE A 88 0.57 -18.96 -10.38
N LYS A 89 0.41 -19.39 -9.14
CA LYS A 89 -0.51 -18.76 -8.18
C LYS A 89 -0.11 -17.31 -7.96
N TRP A 90 -1.00 -16.51 -7.36
CA TRP A 90 -0.76 -15.07 -7.21
C TRP A 90 0.51 -14.79 -6.39
N TYR A 91 0.75 -15.53 -5.30
CA TYR A 91 1.91 -15.33 -4.43
C TYR A 91 3.22 -15.79 -5.07
N GLU A 92 3.18 -16.86 -5.87
CA GLU A 92 4.35 -17.37 -6.63
C GLU A 92 4.87 -16.33 -7.64
N VAL A 93 4.01 -15.41 -8.13
CA VAL A 93 4.49 -14.30 -8.98
C VAL A 93 5.39 -13.35 -8.19
N TYR A 94 5.06 -13.07 -6.93
CA TYR A 94 5.85 -12.21 -6.07
C TYR A 94 7.15 -12.88 -5.64
N ASP A 95 7.11 -14.16 -5.26
CA ASP A 95 8.30 -14.97 -4.98
C ASP A 95 9.27 -14.97 -6.19
N PHE A 96 8.72 -15.09 -7.39
CA PHE A 96 9.48 -15.04 -8.63
C PHE A 96 10.13 -13.67 -8.85
N ILE A 97 9.40 -12.57 -8.61
CA ILE A 97 9.92 -11.21 -8.77
C ILE A 97 11.06 -10.95 -7.79
N GLU A 98 10.93 -11.31 -6.52
CA GLU A 98 12.02 -11.17 -5.54
C GLU A 98 13.26 -11.95 -5.98
N CYS A 99 13.08 -13.20 -6.40
CA CYS A 99 14.21 -14.02 -6.85
C CYS A 99 14.86 -13.47 -8.13
N LEU A 100 14.06 -12.91 -9.05
CA LEU A 100 14.56 -12.24 -10.24
C LEU A 100 15.42 -11.03 -9.86
N ILE A 101 14.92 -10.15 -8.99
CA ILE A 101 15.67 -8.97 -8.52
C ILE A 101 16.98 -9.40 -7.86
N TYR A 102 16.93 -10.41 -6.98
CA TYR A 102 18.11 -10.94 -6.30
C TYR A 102 19.11 -11.64 -7.24
N SER A 103 18.69 -12.01 -8.44
CA SER A 103 19.57 -12.66 -9.42
C SER A 103 20.52 -11.70 -10.14
N PHE A 104 20.30 -10.39 -10.05
CA PHE A 104 21.17 -9.34 -10.61
C PHE A 104 22.39 -9.07 -9.72
N ASP A 105 23.50 -8.65 -10.35
CA ASP A 105 24.68 -8.16 -9.63
C ASP A 105 24.53 -6.65 -9.34
N GLU A 106 25.31 -6.11 -8.39
CA GLU A 106 25.31 -4.66 -8.06
C GLU A 106 25.54 -3.75 -9.28
N LYS A 107 26.36 -4.19 -10.24
CA LYS A 107 26.62 -3.45 -11.49
C LYS A 107 25.37 -3.25 -12.37
N ASP A 108 24.32 -4.05 -12.16
CA ASP A 108 23.07 -4.02 -12.91
C ASP A 108 21.97 -3.17 -12.21
N GLU A 109 22.34 -2.37 -11.20
CA GLU A 109 21.42 -1.56 -10.37
C GLU A 109 20.46 -0.70 -11.20
N ASN A 110 20.92 -0.09 -12.30
CA ASN A 110 20.05 0.74 -13.15
C ASN A 110 18.91 -0.06 -13.81
N ILE A 111 19.17 -1.32 -14.18
CA ILE A 111 18.14 -2.21 -14.75
C ILE A 111 17.14 -2.58 -13.65
N VAL A 112 17.65 -2.98 -12.48
CA VAL A 112 16.83 -3.34 -11.32
C VAL A 112 15.94 -2.17 -10.89
N ARG A 113 16.50 -0.96 -10.79
CA ARG A 113 15.76 0.25 -10.42
C ARG A 113 14.65 0.55 -11.42
N GLY A 114 14.96 0.63 -12.71
CA GLY A 114 13.96 0.92 -13.74
C GLY A 114 12.86 -0.14 -13.82
N MET A 115 13.22 -1.42 -13.68
CA MET A 115 12.26 -2.52 -13.61
C MET A 115 11.35 -2.41 -12.39
N THR A 116 11.92 -2.12 -11.21
CA THR A 116 11.20 -2.01 -9.94
C THR A 116 10.26 -0.81 -9.92
N GLU A 117 10.70 0.35 -10.41
CA GLU A 117 9.87 1.54 -10.56
C GLU A 117 8.67 1.27 -11.47
N PHE A 118 8.89 0.58 -12.59
CA PHE A 118 7.80 0.21 -13.49
C PHE A 118 6.85 -0.80 -12.82
N MET A 119 7.36 -1.85 -12.18
CA MET A 119 6.53 -2.79 -11.43
C MET A 119 5.67 -2.09 -10.36
N ASN A 120 6.26 -1.18 -9.59
CA ASN A 120 5.54 -0.41 -8.58
C ASN A 120 4.46 0.49 -9.19
N SER A 121 4.71 1.12 -10.34
CA SER A 121 3.67 1.89 -11.05
C SER A 121 2.51 1.01 -11.54
N VAL A 122 2.78 -0.23 -11.97
CA VAL A 122 1.74 -1.20 -12.34
C VAL A 122 0.94 -1.63 -11.10
N MET A 123 1.64 -1.96 -10.00
CA MET A 123 1.03 -2.31 -8.73
C MET A 123 0.11 -1.18 -8.21
N GLU A 124 0.52 0.08 -8.36
CA GLU A 124 -0.30 1.22 -8.02
C GLU A 124 -1.54 1.36 -8.91
N ARG A 125 -1.34 1.36 -10.23
CA ARG A 125 -2.40 1.46 -11.23
C ARG A 125 -3.48 0.39 -11.02
N ASP A 126 -3.08 -0.84 -10.71
CA ASP A 126 -3.98 -1.98 -10.59
C ASP A 126 -4.45 -2.25 -9.15
N ASN A 127 -4.18 -1.32 -8.21
CA ASN A 127 -4.57 -1.39 -6.81
C ASN A 127 -4.11 -2.70 -6.10
N CYS A 128 -2.84 -3.04 -6.34
CA CYS A 128 -2.11 -4.09 -5.63
C CYS A 128 -1.82 -3.64 -4.20
N GLY A 129 -2.04 -4.57 -3.25
CA GLY A 129 -1.77 -4.38 -1.83
C GLY A 129 -0.28 -4.36 -1.47
N TYR A 130 0.60 -4.66 -2.42
CA TYR A 130 2.05 -4.78 -2.22
C TYR A 130 2.85 -3.72 -2.97
N ARG A 131 4.07 -3.44 -2.50
CA ARG A 131 5.11 -2.66 -3.19
C ARG A 131 6.45 -3.34 -3.08
N ILE A 132 7.33 -3.09 -4.04
CA ILE A 132 8.71 -3.54 -3.99
C ILE A 132 9.56 -2.45 -3.32
N VAL A 133 10.17 -2.79 -2.19
CA VAL A 133 11.06 -1.92 -1.41
C VAL A 133 12.33 -2.72 -1.10
N ASP A 134 13.50 -2.14 -1.39
CA ASP A 134 14.81 -2.79 -1.21
C ASP A 134 14.89 -4.21 -1.80
N GLY A 135 14.28 -4.39 -2.97
CA GLY A 135 14.27 -5.66 -3.71
C GLY A 135 13.34 -6.74 -3.14
N LYS A 136 12.51 -6.41 -2.13
CA LYS A 136 11.51 -7.30 -1.55
C LYS A 136 10.10 -6.78 -1.77
N VAL A 137 9.16 -7.69 -1.94
CA VAL A 137 7.74 -7.40 -1.97
C VAL A 137 7.28 -7.24 -0.51
N ALA A 138 6.86 -6.03 -0.17
CA ALA A 138 6.34 -5.67 1.14
C ALA A 138 4.88 -5.26 1.02
N ASP A 139 4.12 -5.46 2.09
CA ASP A 139 2.77 -4.91 2.19
C ASP A 139 2.83 -3.38 2.11
N LEU A 140 1.85 -2.79 1.42
CA LEU A 140 1.67 -1.33 1.39
C LEU A 140 1.32 -0.79 2.79
N ILE A 141 0.68 -1.62 3.62
CA ILE A 141 0.41 -1.39 5.04
C ILE A 141 0.84 -2.64 5.79
N ASP A 142 1.72 -2.52 6.77
CA ASP A 142 2.18 -3.65 7.58
C ASP A 142 1.06 -4.26 8.43
N GLU A 143 1.21 -5.54 8.78
CA GLU A 143 0.22 -6.32 9.55
C GLU A 143 -0.17 -5.64 10.88
N HIS A 144 0.75 -5.00 11.59
CA HIS A 144 0.43 -4.29 12.84
C HIS A 144 -0.44 -3.07 12.60
N THR A 145 -0.24 -2.37 11.48
CA THR A 145 -1.09 -1.25 11.09
C THR A 145 -2.47 -1.76 10.66
N ILE A 146 -2.56 -2.89 9.96
CA ILE A 146 -3.85 -3.55 9.65
C ILE A 146 -4.58 -3.92 10.95
N ASP A 147 -3.91 -4.63 11.86
CA ASP A 147 -4.46 -5.00 13.18
C ASP A 147 -4.93 -3.76 13.96
N SER A 148 -4.16 -2.66 13.89
CA SER A 148 -4.52 -1.41 14.55
C SER A 148 -5.80 -0.82 13.96
N ILE A 149 -5.95 -0.81 12.63
CA ILE A 149 -7.14 -0.34 11.93
C ILE A 149 -8.34 -1.22 12.28
N GLU A 150 -8.19 -2.54 12.18
CA GLU A 150 -9.26 -3.51 12.48
C GLU A 150 -9.71 -3.43 13.94
N ASN A 151 -8.76 -3.34 14.87
CA ASN A 151 -9.09 -3.17 16.28
C ASN A 151 -9.88 -1.88 16.50
N ALA A 152 -9.44 -0.74 15.95
CA ALA A 152 -10.17 0.51 16.08
C ALA A 152 -11.57 0.46 15.42
N ALA A 153 -11.71 -0.24 14.29
CA ALA A 153 -12.95 -0.40 13.53
C ALA A 153 -13.98 -1.32 14.22
N ASN A 154 -13.56 -2.19 15.13
CA ASN A 154 -14.43 -3.20 15.75
C ASN A 154 -14.80 -2.90 17.23
N GLN A 155 -14.63 -1.65 17.68
CA GLN A 155 -14.77 -1.30 19.11
C GLN A 155 -16.14 -0.76 19.47
N ASN A 156 -16.95 -1.62 20.10
CA ASN A 156 -18.32 -1.28 20.53
C ASN A 156 -18.39 -0.08 21.51
N ARG A 157 -17.37 0.09 22.37
CA ARG A 157 -17.33 1.23 23.33
C ARG A 157 -17.06 2.57 22.63
N PHE A 158 -16.47 2.52 21.45
CA PHE A 158 -16.08 3.67 20.63
C PHE A 158 -16.76 3.60 19.25
N ALA A 159 -18.06 3.25 19.23
CA ALA A 159 -18.78 2.90 18.01
C ALA A 159 -18.78 4.02 16.94
N GLY A 160 -18.79 5.29 17.37
CA GLY A 160 -18.66 6.42 16.44
C GLY A 160 -17.28 6.46 15.79
N ALA A 161 -16.22 6.21 16.56
CA ALA A 161 -14.86 6.12 16.02
C ALA A 161 -14.72 4.94 15.06
N ALA A 162 -15.26 3.77 15.42
CA ALA A 162 -15.30 2.58 14.58
C ALA A 162 -15.98 2.84 13.22
N THR A 163 -17.11 3.56 13.23
CA THR A 163 -17.84 3.93 12.01
C THR A 163 -17.01 4.83 11.11
N HIS A 164 -16.34 5.83 11.69
CA HIS A 164 -15.48 6.75 10.94
C HIS A 164 -14.22 6.07 10.40
N ILE A 165 -13.59 5.15 11.14
CA ILE A 165 -12.46 4.33 10.62
C ILE A 165 -12.91 3.49 9.43
N THR A 166 -14.02 2.78 9.56
CA THR A 166 -14.58 1.98 8.46
C THR A 166 -14.87 2.84 7.22
N THR A 167 -15.41 4.04 7.44
CA THR A 167 -15.69 5.01 6.37
C THR A 167 -14.40 5.55 5.74
N SER A 168 -13.37 5.80 6.54
CA SER A 168 -12.05 6.24 6.07
C SER A 168 -11.37 5.19 5.20
N VAL A 169 -11.40 3.92 5.62
CA VAL A 169 -10.92 2.77 4.84
C VAL A 169 -11.65 2.71 3.51
N ARG A 170 -12.99 2.87 3.52
CA ARG A 170 -13.78 2.90 2.29
C ARG A 170 -13.34 4.00 1.35
N PHE A 171 -13.12 5.24 1.82
CA PHE A 171 -12.64 6.33 0.97
C PHE A 171 -11.21 6.12 0.46
N LEU A 172 -10.33 5.53 1.27
CA LEU A 172 -8.93 5.29 0.93
C LEU A 172 -8.76 4.24 -0.17
N TYR A 173 -9.57 3.18 -0.08
CA TYR A 173 -9.51 2.02 -0.95
C TYR A 173 -10.67 1.94 -1.93
N ASP A 174 -11.46 3.01 -2.05
CA ASP A 174 -12.36 3.20 -3.18
C ASP A 174 -11.51 3.20 -4.44
N ARG A 175 -11.89 2.35 -5.40
CA ARG A 175 -11.10 2.16 -6.61
C ARG A 175 -11.55 2.99 -7.78
N GLU A 176 -12.76 3.50 -7.70
CA GLU A 176 -13.35 4.30 -8.76
C GLU A 176 -12.95 5.74 -8.59
N ASP A 177 -13.11 6.22 -7.36
CA ASP A 177 -12.82 7.58 -6.95
C ASP A 177 -12.23 7.57 -5.53
N PRO A 178 -10.97 7.12 -5.38
CA PRO A 178 -10.29 7.19 -4.09
C PRO A 178 -10.29 8.63 -3.59
N ASP A 179 -10.97 8.85 -2.48
CA ASP A 179 -11.10 10.17 -1.89
C ASP A 179 -10.18 10.28 -0.68
N TYR A 180 -8.88 10.39 -0.96
CA TYR A 180 -7.85 10.52 0.06
C TYR A 180 -8.13 11.67 1.03
N ARG A 181 -8.72 12.76 0.52
CA ARG A 181 -9.11 13.91 1.35
C ARG A 181 -10.20 13.54 2.35
N ASN A 182 -11.26 12.86 1.91
CA ASN A 182 -12.33 12.44 2.82
C ASN A 182 -11.90 11.26 3.70
N SER A 183 -11.02 10.37 3.25
CA SER A 183 -10.36 9.39 4.10
C SER A 183 -9.64 10.07 5.28
N ILE A 184 -8.81 11.07 5.00
CA ILE A 184 -8.11 11.84 6.05
C ILE A 184 -9.10 12.53 7.00
N LYS A 185 -10.16 13.15 6.47
CA LYS A 185 -11.18 13.80 7.31
C LYS A 185 -11.87 12.78 8.23
N GLU A 186 -12.24 11.62 7.70
CA GLU A 186 -12.89 10.56 8.48
C GLU A 186 -11.95 9.97 9.53
N SER A 187 -10.66 9.78 9.23
CA SER A 187 -9.65 9.36 10.22
C SER A 187 -9.60 10.31 11.42
N ILE A 188 -9.74 11.61 11.20
CA ILE A 188 -9.72 12.63 12.26
C ILE A 188 -11.07 12.71 12.98
N SER A 189 -12.17 12.60 12.25
CA SER A 189 -13.50 12.46 12.85
C SER A 189 -13.57 11.25 13.78
N ALA A 190 -12.89 10.15 13.44
CA ALA A 190 -12.77 8.98 14.31
C ALA A 190 -12.05 9.31 15.62
N VAL A 191 -10.92 10.03 15.56
CA VAL A 191 -10.20 10.50 16.75
C VAL A 191 -11.06 11.44 17.59
N GLU A 192 -11.79 12.36 16.96
CA GLU A 192 -12.70 13.26 17.66
C GLU A 192 -13.81 12.49 18.39
N SER A 193 -14.46 11.54 17.71
CA SER A 193 -15.44 10.65 18.34
C SER A 193 -14.82 9.88 19.51
N ALA A 194 -13.63 9.32 19.34
CA ALA A 194 -12.98 8.55 20.40
C ALA A 194 -12.63 9.43 21.61
N CYS A 195 -12.16 10.65 21.39
CA CYS A 195 -11.86 11.58 22.47
C CYS A 195 -13.14 12.01 23.23
N ARG A 196 -14.27 12.19 22.54
CA ARG A 196 -15.56 12.49 23.16
C ARG A 196 -16.03 11.33 24.04
N ASP A 197 -15.96 10.11 23.52
CA ASP A 197 -16.31 8.89 24.26
C ASP A 197 -15.41 8.70 25.49
N PHE A 198 -14.10 8.93 25.34
CA PHE A 198 -13.13 8.81 26.44
C PHE A 198 -13.35 9.86 27.55
N THR A 199 -13.72 11.08 27.17
CA THR A 199 -13.92 12.21 28.09
C THR A 199 -15.35 12.32 28.63
N GLY A 200 -16.29 11.57 28.08
CA GLY A 200 -17.71 11.63 28.42
C GLY A 200 -18.40 12.95 28.03
N ASP A 201 -17.86 13.68 27.06
CA ASP A 201 -18.42 14.94 26.57
C ASP A 201 -18.77 14.85 25.07
N PRO A 202 -20.03 14.56 24.71
CA PRO A 202 -20.42 14.33 23.32
C PRO A 202 -20.39 15.59 22.44
N LYS A 203 -20.25 16.79 23.04
CA LYS A 203 -20.26 18.07 22.32
C LYS A 203 -18.89 18.74 22.29
N ALA A 204 -17.88 18.14 22.92
CA ALA A 204 -16.54 18.70 22.91
C ALA A 204 -15.94 18.66 21.50
N THR A 205 -15.28 19.74 21.10
CA THR A 205 -14.43 19.74 19.91
C THR A 205 -13.20 18.88 20.15
N LEU A 206 -12.52 18.42 19.10
CA LEU A 206 -11.30 17.62 19.24
C LEU A 206 -10.24 18.32 20.12
N GLY A 207 -9.97 19.61 19.88
CA GLY A 207 -9.00 20.37 20.67
C GLY A 207 -9.35 20.47 22.16
N LYS A 208 -10.64 20.65 22.50
CA LYS A 208 -11.11 20.62 23.90
C LYS A 208 -10.96 19.24 24.52
N SER A 209 -11.29 18.20 23.77
CA SER A 209 -11.21 16.82 24.24
C SER A 209 -9.76 16.41 24.51
N ILE A 210 -8.83 16.70 23.60
CA ILE A 210 -7.39 16.47 23.78
C ILE A 210 -6.86 17.18 25.03
N LYS A 211 -7.20 18.46 25.22
CA LYS A 211 -6.80 19.22 26.42
C LYS A 211 -7.33 18.56 27.70
N LYS A 212 -8.61 18.16 27.69
CA LYS A 212 -9.21 17.47 28.82
C LYS A 212 -8.48 16.15 29.14
N ILE A 213 -8.13 15.35 28.13
CA ILE A 213 -7.38 14.07 28.30
C ILE A 213 -6.01 14.30 28.95
N GLU A 214 -5.33 15.40 28.60
CA GLU A 214 -4.08 15.83 29.24
C GLU A 214 -4.32 16.23 30.71
N GLU A 215 -5.33 17.07 30.98
CA GLU A 215 -5.68 17.51 32.34
C GLU A 215 -6.02 16.34 33.29
N ILE A 216 -6.63 15.26 32.78
CA ILE A 216 -6.91 14.05 33.56
C ILE A 216 -5.73 13.05 33.64
N GLY A 217 -4.56 13.41 33.10
CA GLY A 217 -3.30 12.64 33.23
C GLY A 217 -3.13 11.48 32.25
N TYR A 218 -3.95 11.40 31.20
CA TYR A 218 -3.90 10.31 30.20
C TYR A 218 -3.18 10.71 28.91
N LEU A 219 -2.61 11.91 28.84
CA LEU A 219 -1.86 12.38 27.68
C LEU A 219 -0.72 13.30 28.12
N HIS A 220 0.50 13.00 27.68
CA HIS A 220 1.67 13.83 27.98
C HIS A 220 1.57 15.18 27.25
N PRO A 221 1.97 16.32 27.86
CA PRO A 221 1.84 17.65 27.25
C PRO A 221 2.46 17.78 25.85
N VAL A 222 3.65 17.21 25.62
CA VAL A 222 4.32 17.23 24.31
C VAL A 222 3.54 16.41 23.27
N LEU A 223 2.99 15.27 23.66
CA LEU A 223 2.18 14.45 22.77
C LEU A 223 0.86 15.15 22.43
N LYS A 224 0.26 15.86 23.40
CA LYS A 224 -0.89 16.74 23.18
C LYS A 224 -0.58 17.83 22.15
N GLU A 225 0.59 18.46 22.23
CA GLU A 225 1.01 19.45 21.24
C GLU A 225 1.20 18.84 19.84
N ALA A 226 1.82 17.66 19.75
CA ALA A 226 1.99 16.95 18.48
C ALA A 226 0.64 16.62 17.84
N LEU A 227 -0.32 16.08 18.60
CA LEU A 227 -1.68 15.78 18.11
C LEU A 227 -2.44 17.06 17.71
N SER A 228 -2.26 18.15 18.46
CA SER A 228 -2.87 19.44 18.14
C SER A 228 -2.32 20.01 16.82
N LYS A 229 -1.01 19.88 16.57
CA LYS A 229 -0.38 20.28 15.31
C LYS A 229 -0.79 19.40 14.14
N LEU A 230 -0.86 18.07 14.35
CA LEU A 230 -1.35 17.13 13.35
C LEU A 230 -2.80 17.44 12.94
N TYR A 231 -3.66 17.75 13.91
CA TYR A 231 -5.01 18.22 13.63
C TYR A 231 -5.02 19.57 12.90
N GLY A 232 -4.18 20.51 13.33
CA GLY A 232 -4.00 21.80 12.68
C GLY A 232 -3.66 21.66 11.19
N TYR A 233 -2.70 20.79 10.84
CA TYR A 233 -2.32 20.49 9.46
C TYR A 233 -3.51 20.11 8.56
N THR A 234 -4.50 19.43 9.11
CA THR A 234 -5.69 19.00 8.35
C THR A 234 -6.83 20.02 8.32
N SER A 235 -6.79 21.01 9.20
CA SER A 235 -7.85 22.03 9.40
C SER A 235 -7.46 23.42 8.90
N ASP A 236 -6.19 23.68 8.63
CA ASP A 236 -5.68 25.00 8.20
C ASP A 236 -6.14 25.38 6.78
N GLU A 237 -6.11 26.68 6.45
CA GLU A 237 -6.53 27.23 5.15
C GLU A 237 -5.65 26.76 3.98
N SER A 238 -4.41 26.37 4.27
CA SER A 238 -3.46 25.69 3.37
C SER A 238 -3.49 24.16 3.48
N GLY A 239 -4.30 23.63 4.40
CA GLY A 239 -4.42 22.21 4.69
C GLY A 239 -5.49 21.49 3.87
N ILE A 240 -5.64 20.20 4.16
CA ILE A 240 -6.45 19.25 3.39
C ILE A 240 -7.95 19.61 3.34
N ARG A 241 -8.47 20.39 4.31
CA ARG A 241 -9.87 20.85 4.32
C ARG A 241 -10.16 22.06 3.41
N HIS A 242 -9.18 22.88 3.00
CA HIS A 242 -9.42 24.09 2.18
C HIS A 242 -8.71 24.09 0.83
N ALA A 243 -7.83 23.12 0.56
CA ALA A 243 -7.22 22.88 -0.75
C ALA A 243 -8.25 22.36 -1.79
N LEU A 244 -9.17 23.21 -2.24
CA LEU A 244 -9.82 23.06 -3.54
C LEU A 244 -8.86 23.43 -4.70
N ILE A 245 -7.72 24.05 -4.36
CA ILE A 245 -6.82 24.70 -5.30
C ILE A 245 -5.54 23.89 -5.55
N ASP A 246 -5.20 22.94 -4.67
CA ASP A 246 -3.94 22.17 -4.79
C ASP A 246 -4.17 20.67 -4.51
N HIS A 247 -4.36 19.90 -5.59
CA HIS A 247 -4.54 18.45 -5.55
C HIS A 247 -3.32 17.68 -5.01
N SER A 248 -2.20 18.36 -4.71
CA SER A 248 -0.93 17.74 -4.33
C SER A 248 -0.82 17.30 -2.86
N ALA A 249 -1.65 17.84 -1.94
CA ALA A 249 -1.46 17.61 -0.50
C ALA A 249 -2.15 16.33 0.05
N ALA A 250 -3.23 15.87 -0.58
CA ALA A 250 -4.00 14.72 -0.13
C ALA A 250 -3.67 13.48 -0.98
N THR A 251 -2.43 12.98 -0.86
CA THR A 251 -2.00 11.78 -1.57
C THR A 251 -2.46 10.51 -0.84
N LYS A 252 -2.39 9.36 -1.53
CA LYS A 252 -2.63 8.05 -0.94
C LYS A 252 -1.75 7.82 0.29
N ASP A 253 -0.47 8.15 0.19
CA ASP A 253 0.50 7.93 1.28
C ASP A 253 0.16 8.76 2.52
N VAL A 254 -0.25 10.02 2.33
CA VAL A 254 -0.72 10.87 3.44
C VAL A 254 -1.99 10.31 4.06
N ALA A 255 -2.91 9.78 3.24
CA ALA A 255 -4.14 9.17 3.75
C ALA A 255 -3.89 7.87 4.52
N VAL A 256 -3.00 6.99 4.01
CA VAL A 256 -2.51 5.80 4.73
C VAL A 256 -1.86 6.21 6.05
N PHE A 257 -0.95 7.19 6.05
CA PHE A 257 -0.30 7.70 7.26
C PHE A 257 -1.32 8.20 8.29
N MET A 258 -2.27 9.04 7.86
CA MET A 258 -3.29 9.59 8.74
C MET A 258 -4.21 8.50 9.32
N LEU A 259 -4.69 7.57 8.50
CA LEU A 259 -5.49 6.44 8.96
C LEU A 259 -4.73 5.60 9.99
N SER A 260 -3.43 5.35 9.76
CA SER A 260 -2.57 4.55 10.64
C SER A 260 -2.37 5.22 12.00
N VAL A 261 -1.97 6.50 12.01
CA VAL A 261 -1.74 7.27 13.24
C VAL A 261 -3.04 7.46 14.03
N CYS A 262 -4.14 7.76 13.35
CA CYS A 262 -5.44 7.90 13.99
C CYS A 262 -5.92 6.58 14.63
N SER A 263 -5.78 5.45 13.93
CA SER A 263 -6.15 4.13 14.46
C SER A 263 -5.31 3.76 15.68
N ALA A 264 -3.98 4.01 15.62
CA ALA A 264 -3.09 3.77 16.75
C ALA A 264 -3.46 4.61 17.98
N TYR A 265 -3.81 5.88 17.78
CA TYR A 265 -4.23 6.75 18.89
C TYR A 265 -5.59 6.36 19.48
N ILE A 266 -6.54 5.92 18.65
CA ILE A 266 -7.82 5.38 19.13
C ILE A 266 -7.57 4.13 20.00
N ASN A 267 -6.71 3.23 19.55
CA ASN A 267 -6.32 2.04 20.31
C ASN A 267 -5.62 2.38 21.63
N TYR A 268 -4.78 3.42 21.65
CA TYR A 268 -4.21 3.96 22.89
C TYR A 268 -5.30 4.40 23.87
N LEU A 269 -6.31 5.15 23.41
CA LEU A 269 -7.43 5.59 24.26
C LEU A 269 -8.28 4.41 24.74
N ILE A 270 -8.53 3.41 23.88
CA ILE A 270 -9.23 2.17 24.26
C ILE A 270 -8.48 1.48 25.40
N ALA A 271 -7.17 1.25 25.25
CA ALA A 271 -6.35 0.62 26.27
C ALA A 271 -6.36 1.40 27.59
N LYS A 272 -6.21 2.73 27.54
CA LYS A 272 -6.31 3.60 28.73
C LYS A 272 -7.69 3.58 29.38
N SER A 273 -8.75 3.43 28.60
CA SER A 273 -10.13 3.37 29.10
C SER A 273 -10.43 2.05 29.81
N ALA A 274 -9.74 0.97 29.44
CA ALA A 274 -9.82 -0.33 30.09
C ALA A 274 -9.05 -0.35 31.41
N SER A 275 -7.87 0.30 31.47
CA SER A 275 -7.09 0.47 32.69
C SER A 275 -7.66 1.51 33.68
N ARG A 276 -8.74 2.20 33.31
CA ARG A 276 -9.46 3.17 34.15
C ARG A 276 -10.41 2.53 35.16
N ARG A 277 -10.54 1.20 35.13
CA ARG A 277 -11.37 0.42 36.05
C ARG A 277 -10.66 0.19 37.37
#